data_AF-A0A165ZZ38-F1
#
_entry.id   AF-A0A165ZZ38-F1
#
_cell.length_a   1.000
_cell.length_b   1.000
_cell.length_c   1.000
_cell.angle_alpha   90.00
_cell.angle_beta   90.00
_cell.angle_gamma   90.00
#
_symmetry.space_group_name_H-M   'P 1'
#
loop_
_entity.id
_entity.type
_entity.pdbx_description
1 polymer ?
#
loop_
_entity_poly.entity_id
_entity_poly.type
_entity_poly.pdbx_seq_one_letter_code
_entity_poly.pdbx_strand_id
1 'polypeptide(L)'
;GQPVKFSIPENLKGNYLHRSEVIALHRANIEGGAEFYPNCVQLKVGGSGTETPSRTVKFPRAYSATDPGILVLDIFNPGFTYSFPGGALSGLVSSVSSSSGSSSDDDGS
;
A
#
# COMPACT_ATOMS: atom_id res chain seq x y z
N GLY A 1 9.07 -5.56 15.62
CA GLY A 1 8.63 -5.19 14.27
C GLY A 1 9.22 -3.85 13.91
N GLN A 2 9.57 -3.64 12.63
CA GLN A 2 10.01 -2.32 12.15
C GLN A 2 8.79 -1.43 11.86
N PRO A 3 8.84 -0.11 12.15
CA PRO A 3 7.74 0.79 11.83
C PRO A 3 7.66 1.04 10.31
N VAL A 4 6.44 1.12 9.79
CA VAL A 4 6.17 1.56 8.40
C VAL A 4 5.67 3.01 8.46
N LYS A 5 6.30 3.88 7.66
CA LYS A 5 5.86 5.27 7.48
C LYS A 5 5.05 5.40 6.20
N PHE A 6 3.98 6.18 6.23
CA PHE A 6 3.18 6.52 5.06
C PHE A 6 2.72 7.98 5.16
N SER A 7 2.44 8.59 4.02
CA SER A 7 1.93 9.96 3.93
C SER A 7 0.46 9.96 3.55
N ILE A 8 -0.32 10.85 4.18
CA ILE A 8 -1.70 11.10 3.80
C ILE A 8 -1.70 12.06 2.59
N PRO A 9 -2.41 11.75 1.48
CA PRO A 9 -2.52 12.67 0.35
C PRO A 9 -3.15 14.01 0.77
N GLU A 10 -2.54 15.13 0.38
CA GLU A 10 -2.96 16.48 0.79
C GLU A 10 -4.33 16.88 0.21
N ASN A 11 -4.70 16.31 -0.94
CA ASN A 11 -5.96 16.54 -1.63
C ASN A 11 -7.14 15.73 -1.03
N LEU A 12 -6.93 15.00 0.06
CA LEU A 12 -7.94 14.22 0.78
C LEU A 12 -8.51 14.99 1.98
N LYS A 13 -9.82 14.86 2.23
CA LYS A 13 -10.50 15.39 3.43
C LYS A 13 -11.65 14.48 3.86
N GLY A 14 -11.91 14.35 5.16
CA GLY A 14 -13.05 13.61 5.70
C GLY A 14 -12.69 12.50 6.69
N ASN A 15 -13.65 11.60 6.95
CA ASN A 15 -13.45 10.45 7.86
C ASN A 15 -13.09 9.20 7.04
N TYR A 16 -12.02 8.51 7.43
CA TYR A 16 -11.51 7.34 6.72
C TYR A 16 -11.14 6.20 7.67
N LEU A 17 -11.20 4.97 7.16
CA LEU A 17 -10.49 3.84 7.73
C LEU A 17 -9.20 3.64 6.92
N HIS A 18 -8.06 3.77 7.58
CA HIS A 18 -6.78 3.34 6.99
C HIS A 18 -6.57 1.87 7.31
N ARG A 19 -6.53 1.03 6.26
CA ARG A 19 -6.28 -0.40 6.35
C ARG A 19 -4.84 -0.68 5.96
N SER A 20 -4.01 -1.06 6.93
CA SER A 20 -2.68 -1.63 6.70
C SER A 20 -2.79 -3.15 6.66
N GLU A 21 -2.00 -3.82 5.82
CA GLU A 21 -2.01 -5.28 5.74
C GLU A 21 -0.62 -5.79 5.44
N VAL A 22 -0.20 -6.80 6.21
CA VAL A 22 0.94 -7.64 5.88
C VAL A 22 0.41 -8.95 5.32
N ILE A 23 0.96 -9.39 4.18
CA ILE A 23 0.66 -10.71 3.60
C ILE A 23 1.93 -11.55 3.72
N ALA A 24 1.90 -12.62 4.51
CA ALA A 24 3.03 -13.54 4.64
C ALA A 24 2.96 -14.60 3.54
N LEU A 25 4.01 -14.66 2.72
CA LEU A 25 4.04 -15.48 1.50
C LEU A 25 4.87 -16.76 1.63
N HIS A 26 5.38 -17.08 2.82
CA HIS A 26 6.29 -18.21 3.03
C HIS A 26 5.68 -19.58 2.68
N ARG A 27 4.34 -19.67 2.52
CA ARG A 27 3.60 -20.84 2.04
C ARG A 27 2.68 -20.53 0.84
N ALA A 28 2.88 -19.39 0.18
CA ALA A 28 2.03 -18.94 -0.93
C ALA A 28 2.13 -19.82 -2.20
N ASN A 29 3.03 -20.80 -2.24
CA ASN A 29 3.10 -21.79 -3.32
C ASN A 29 1.99 -22.86 -3.25
N ILE A 30 1.15 -22.83 -2.21
CA ILE A 30 -0.01 -23.69 -2.03
C ILE A 30 -1.24 -22.78 -1.98
N GLU A 31 -2.31 -23.15 -2.69
CA GLU A 31 -3.57 -22.40 -2.65
C GLU A 31 -4.10 -22.32 -1.22
N GLY A 32 -4.42 -21.11 -0.76
CA GLY A 32 -4.82 -20.84 0.63
C GLY A 32 -3.68 -20.82 1.64
N GLY A 33 -2.42 -20.94 1.21
CA GLY A 33 -1.24 -20.87 2.08
C GLY A 33 -0.76 -19.46 2.42
N ALA A 34 -1.21 -18.43 1.71
CA ALA A 34 -0.91 -17.04 2.06
C ALA A 34 -1.67 -16.62 3.34
N GLU A 35 -0.98 -15.92 4.24
CA GLU A 35 -1.54 -15.48 5.52
C GLU A 35 -1.71 -13.96 5.53
N PHE A 36 -2.89 -13.49 5.94
CA PHE A 36 -3.28 -12.08 5.88
C PHE A 36 -3.38 -11.49 7.30
N TYR A 37 -2.67 -10.39 7.54
CA TYR A 37 -2.63 -9.68 8.83
C TYR A 37 -3.12 -8.24 8.65
N PRO A 38 -4.44 -8.00 8.47
CA PRO A 38 -4.99 -6.66 8.31
C PRO A 38 -5.16 -5.94 9.66
N ASN A 39 -4.90 -4.64 9.67
CA ASN A 39 -5.17 -3.72 10.77
C ASN A 39 -5.85 -2.46 10.24
N CYS A 40 -6.86 -1.96 10.96
CA CYS A 40 -7.59 -0.76 10.59
C CYS A 40 -7.48 0.30 11.69
N VAL A 41 -7.22 1.55 11.28
CA VAL A 41 -7.27 2.73 12.18
C VAL A 41 -8.25 3.78 11.62
N GLN A 42 -9.01 4.40 12.50
CA GLN A 42 -9.93 5.49 12.14
C GLN A 42 -9.19 6.82 12.10
N LEU A 43 -9.31 7.54 10.99
CA LEU A 43 -8.68 8.83 10.77
C LEU A 43 -9.73 9.89 10.46
N LYS A 44 -9.53 11.10 10.98
CA LYS A 44 -10.21 12.30 10.53
C LYS A 44 -9.20 13.21 9.85
N VAL A 45 -9.25 13.26 8.52
CA VAL A 45 -8.34 14.05 7.68
C VAL A 45 -8.94 15.45 7.52
N GLY A 46 -8.21 16.46 7.99
CA GLY A 46 -8.55 17.88 7.85
C GLY A 46 -8.12 18.47 6.50
N GLY A 47 -7.99 19.79 6.42
CA GLY A 47 -7.53 20.48 5.22
C GLY A 47 -8.62 20.88 4.23
N SER A 48 -8.19 21.32 3.05
CA SER A 48 -9.03 21.84 1.95
C SER A 48 -9.18 20.86 0.79
N GLY A 49 -8.74 19.61 0.95
CA GLY A 49 -8.85 18.56 -0.07
C GLY A 49 -10.30 18.35 -0.54
N THR A 50 -10.46 18.15 -1.85
CA THR A 50 -11.75 17.93 -2.51
C THR A 50 -11.80 16.64 -3.31
N GLU A 51 -10.67 15.94 -3.42
CA GLU A 51 -10.59 14.71 -4.20
C GLU A 51 -11.06 13.50 -3.40
N THR A 52 -11.53 12.49 -4.14
CA THR A 52 -11.97 11.21 -3.59
C THR A 52 -11.15 10.07 -4.21
N PRO A 53 -10.84 9.01 -3.45
CA PRO A 53 -10.11 7.87 -3.99
C PRO A 53 -10.83 7.26 -5.19
N SER A 54 -10.13 7.16 -6.32
CA SER A 54 -10.55 6.41 -7.50
C SER A 54 -9.87 5.04 -7.54
N ARG A 55 -10.31 4.16 -8.45
CA ARG A 55 -9.80 2.77 -8.62
C ARG A 55 -9.93 1.97 -7.32
N THR A 56 -11.13 1.99 -6.75
CA THR A 56 -11.41 1.34 -5.46
C THR A 56 -11.78 -0.12 -5.62
N VAL A 57 -11.53 -0.89 -4.56
CA VAL A 57 -11.92 -2.29 -4.42
C VAL A 57 -12.77 -2.46 -3.16
N LYS A 58 -13.42 -3.63 -3.01
CA LYS A 58 -14.27 -3.95 -1.85
C LYS A 58 -13.73 -5.15 -1.11
N PHE A 59 -13.68 -5.06 0.22
CA PHE A 59 -13.40 -6.19 1.09
C PHE A 59 -14.68 -6.60 1.85
N PRO A 60 -14.99 -7.92 1.97
CA PRO A 60 -14.32 -9.04 1.30
C PRO A 60 -14.56 -9.03 -0.22
N ARG A 61 -13.78 -9.83 -0.98
CA ARG A 61 -13.82 -10.07 -2.46
C ARG A 61 -12.81 -9.32 -3.34
N ALA A 62 -12.02 -8.39 -2.82
CA ALA A 62 -10.96 -7.77 -3.61
C ALA A 62 -9.84 -8.75 -4.00
N TYR A 63 -9.68 -9.83 -3.24
CA TYR A 63 -8.67 -10.87 -3.42
C TYR A 63 -9.31 -12.21 -3.79
N SER A 64 -8.64 -12.95 -4.67
CA SER A 64 -8.86 -14.38 -4.93
C SER A 64 -7.70 -15.20 -4.40
N ALA A 65 -7.98 -16.44 -3.97
CA ALA A 65 -6.95 -17.39 -3.58
C ALA A 65 -5.96 -17.71 -4.72
N THR A 66 -6.37 -17.47 -5.97
CA THR A 66 -5.61 -17.72 -7.19
C THR A 66 -4.98 -16.46 -7.80
N ASP A 67 -5.06 -15.31 -7.13
CA ASP A 67 -4.38 -14.10 -7.64
C ASP A 67 -2.86 -14.35 -7.69
N PRO A 68 -2.14 -13.83 -8.70
CA PRO A 68 -0.71 -14.12 -8.89
C PRO A 68 0.19 -13.58 -7.77
N GLY A 69 -0.33 -12.70 -6.90
CA GLY A 69 0.33 -12.24 -5.68
C GLY A 69 -0.04 -13.01 -4.42
N ILE A 70 -1.00 -13.94 -4.50
CA ILE A 70 -1.55 -14.71 -3.39
C ILE A 70 -1.19 -16.19 -3.54
N LEU A 71 -1.36 -16.75 -4.75
CA LEU A 71 -0.79 -18.04 -5.13
C LEU A 71 0.47 -17.79 -5.97
N VAL A 72 1.63 -17.91 -5.32
CA VAL A 72 2.94 -17.62 -5.91
C VAL A 72 3.75 -18.91 -5.99
N LEU A 73 3.64 -19.62 -7.11
CA LEU A 73 4.34 -20.91 -7.31
C LEU A 73 5.87 -20.76 -7.27
N ASP A 74 6.39 -19.62 -7.75
CA ASP A 74 7.82 -19.33 -7.86
C ASP A 74 8.38 -18.52 -6.69
N ILE A 75 7.72 -18.48 -5.53
CA ILE A 75 8.10 -17.60 -4.39
C ILE A 75 9.54 -17.79 -3.88
N PHE A 76 10.12 -18.98 -4.10
CA PHE A 76 11.49 -19.31 -3.72
C PHE A 76 12.53 -19.11 -4.83
N ASN A 77 12.11 -18.72 -6.04
CA ASN A 77 13.00 -18.40 -7.14
C ASN A 77 13.50 -16.95 -7.02
N PRO A 78 14.78 -16.67 -6.78
CA PRO A 78 15.26 -15.30 -6.55
C PRO A 78 15.05 -14.33 -7.72
N GLY A 79 14.80 -14.84 -8.94
CA GLY A 79 14.55 -14.02 -10.13
C GLY A 79 13.07 -13.73 -10.41
N PHE A 80 12.15 -14.13 -9.54
CA PHE A 80 10.72 -13.94 -9.77
C PHE A 80 10.30 -12.47 -9.60
N THR A 81 9.32 -12.04 -10.39
CA THR A 81 8.69 -10.72 -10.26
C THR A 81 7.38 -10.84 -9.49
N TYR A 82 7.28 -10.13 -8.36
CA TYR A 82 6.06 -10.14 -7.54
C TYR A 82 4.98 -9.21 -8.11
N SER A 83 3.75 -9.72 -8.21
CA SER A 83 2.57 -8.94 -8.60
C SER A 83 1.73 -8.63 -7.36
N PHE A 84 1.59 -7.36 -7.01
CA PHE A 84 0.79 -6.96 -5.84
C PHE A 84 -0.71 -7.21 -6.09
N PRO A 85 -1.43 -7.85 -5.15
CA PRO A 85 -2.87 -8.02 -5.26
C PRO A 85 -3.62 -6.71 -4.93
N GLY A 86 -4.88 -6.60 -5.37
CA GLY A 86 -5.75 -5.46 -5.01
C GLY A 86 -5.83 -4.33 -6.03
N GLY A 87 -5.20 -4.51 -7.19
CA GLY A 87 -5.32 -3.59 -8.32
C GLY A 87 -4.35 -2.41 -8.25
N ALA A 88 -4.60 -1.40 -9.10
CA ALA A 88 -3.73 -0.24 -9.24
C ALA A 88 -3.86 0.73 -8.05
N LEU A 89 -2.79 1.49 -7.80
CA LEU A 89 -2.82 2.60 -6.86
C LEU A 89 -3.91 3.63 -7.23
N SER A 90 -4.49 4.25 -6.21
CA SER A 90 -5.49 5.31 -6.40
C SER A 90 -4.91 6.53 -7.11
N GLY A 91 -5.73 7.27 -7.84
CA GLY A 91 -5.33 8.52 -8.50
C GLY A 91 -4.78 9.60 -7.56
N LEU A 92 -5.00 9.48 -6.25
CA LEU A 92 -4.51 10.41 -5.22
C LEU A 92 -2.98 10.36 -5.01
N VAL A 93 -2.32 9.28 -5.45
CA VAL A 93 -0.87 9.09 -5.25
C VAL A 93 -0.06 10.00 -6.18
N SER A 94 -0.65 10.46 -7.29
CA SER A 94 0.01 11.32 -8.28
C SER A 94 0.19 12.77 -7.83
N SER A 95 -0.44 13.18 -6.73
CA SER A 95 -0.37 14.55 -6.19
C SER A 95 0.80 14.78 -5.25
N VAL A 96 1.59 13.75 -4.91
CA VAL A 96 2.91 13.93 -4.28
C VAL A 96 3.86 14.38 -5.38
N SER A 97 3.84 15.68 -5.68
CA SER A 97 4.96 16.35 -6.31
C SER A 97 6.21 16.01 -5.50
N SER A 98 7.15 15.33 -6.14
CA SER A 98 8.49 15.11 -5.64
C SER A 98 9.16 16.47 -5.38
N SER A 99 8.99 17.02 -4.18
CA SER A 99 9.86 18.09 -3.69
C SER A 99 11.22 17.46 -3.40
N SER A 100 12.07 17.43 -4.43
CA SER A 100 13.51 17.25 -4.28
C SER A 100 14.04 18.42 -3.46
N GLY A 101 14.03 18.27 -2.14
CA GLY A 101 14.74 19.15 -1.23
C GLY A 101 16.22 18.83 -1.33
N SER A 102 16.95 19.60 -2.13
CA SER A 102 18.40 19.64 -2.09
C SER A 102 18.83 20.30 -0.79
N SER A 103 19.36 19.54 0.17
CA SER A 103 20.16 20.09 1.26
C SER A 103 21.62 20.10 0.82
N SER A 104 22.13 21.29 0.53
CA SER A 104 23.57 21.55 0.45
C SER A 104 24.09 21.74 1.86
N ASP A 105 25.00 20.85 2.29
CA ASP A 105 25.76 21.00 3.52
C ASP A 105 26.88 22.04 3.27
N ASP A 106 26.75 23.23 3.87
CA ASP A 106 27.81 24.24 3.97
C ASP A 106 28.56 24.04 5.29
N ASP A 107 29.74 23.42 5.24
CA ASP A 107 30.68 23.35 6.39
C ASP A 107 31.46 24.67 6.49
N GLY A 108 31.14 25.46 7.51
CA GLY A 108 31.82 26.71 7.85
C GLY A 108 32.53 26.64 9.20
N SER A 109 33.87 26.56 9.15
CA SER A 109 34.91 26.83 10.17
C SER A 109 35.02 25.93 11.40
#